data_AF-A0AAX2IRU6-F1
#
_entry.id   AF-A0AAX2IRU6-F1
#
_cell.length_a   1.000
_cell.length_b   1.000
_cell.length_c   1.000
_cell.angle_alpha   90.00
_cell.angle_beta   90.00
_cell.angle_gamma   90.00
#
_symmetry.space_group_name_H-M   'P 1'
#
loop_
_entity.id
_entity.type
_entity.pdbx_description
1 polymer ?
#
loop_
_entity_poly.entity_id
_entity_poly.type
_entity_poly.pdbx_seq_one_letter_code
_entity_poly.pdbx_strand_id
1 'polypeptide(L)'
;MLDKFELFDELPFDIRAEVTRFLSTKDFINLSMTSKSNSPFFSTNQHLKPIYEARKFLHHVVCGNHEVVAKMLNKTPHLMCIRGQVRDLSGRTFTNISGFEYCMWALDKHMWTKMLASLHKTKEEEEIKAVLWTQYQKIKEHGVTYTLHGATKHYMPETINKTEKHFDFEGTIIKELQEYVDNRDDNQWQKGVGGAQRLLPAHVVDEYCSDTGLCGRSLWGLPDFKEQHKSSKEFYSWKSNRLEPWFGPVSTLGEDFAIYNGGGTTRAAVSVTFPRGGTLEDLDAIKVLYEVRTNDFLALENDLKPCKLAENQYKY
;
A
#
# COMPACT_ATOMS: atom_id res chain seq x y z
N MET A 1 -29.56 -16.62 -22.47
CA MET A 1 -28.87 -17.56 -21.57
C MET A 1 -28.51 -16.76 -20.32
N LEU A 2 -28.96 -17.23 -19.15
CA LEU A 2 -29.01 -16.47 -17.88
C LEU A 2 -27.63 -16.34 -17.25
N ASP A 3 -26.91 -15.25 -17.50
CA ASP A 3 -25.60 -14.98 -16.86
C ASP A 3 -25.66 -13.80 -15.89
N LYS A 4 -26.63 -13.85 -14.98
CA LYS A 4 -26.54 -13.15 -13.71
C LYS A 4 -26.67 -14.20 -12.61
N PHE A 5 -25.58 -14.42 -11.88
CA PHE A 5 -25.57 -15.28 -10.70
C PHE A 5 -26.26 -14.52 -9.53
N GLU A 6 -27.58 -14.38 -9.61
CA GLU A 6 -28.43 -13.73 -8.58
C GLU A 6 -28.77 -14.69 -7.41
N LEU A 7 -28.20 -15.90 -7.40
CA LEU A 7 -28.61 -17.02 -6.54
C LEU A 7 -27.71 -17.27 -5.32
N PHE A 8 -26.72 -16.42 -5.04
CA PHE A 8 -25.80 -16.66 -3.90
C PHE A 8 -26.58 -16.83 -2.58
N ASP A 9 -27.60 -16.00 -2.37
CA ASP A 9 -28.42 -15.98 -1.16
C ASP A 9 -29.31 -17.23 -1.01
N GLU A 10 -29.57 -17.93 -2.12
CA GLU A 10 -30.35 -19.18 -2.18
C GLU A 10 -29.51 -20.43 -1.92
N LEU A 11 -28.18 -20.31 -1.93
CA LEU A 11 -27.29 -21.43 -1.68
C LEU A 11 -27.36 -21.88 -0.20
N PRO A 12 -27.27 -23.20 0.06
CA PRO A 12 -27.08 -23.74 1.40
C PRO A 12 -25.90 -23.08 2.11
N PHE A 13 -26.01 -22.97 3.43
CA PHE A 13 -25.01 -22.28 4.26
C PHE A 13 -23.59 -22.80 4.03
N ASP A 14 -23.40 -24.11 4.00
CA ASP A 14 -22.08 -24.73 3.84
C ASP A 14 -21.47 -24.40 2.47
N ILE A 15 -22.30 -24.36 1.42
CA ILE A 15 -21.85 -24.00 0.07
C ILE A 15 -21.47 -22.52 0.02
N ARG A 16 -22.28 -21.63 0.63
CA ARG A 16 -21.91 -20.21 0.72
C ARG A 16 -20.60 -20.01 1.47
N ALA A 17 -20.44 -20.67 2.61
CA ALA A 17 -19.22 -20.58 3.41
C ALA A 17 -18.00 -21.04 2.61
N GLU A 18 -18.12 -22.15 1.88
CA GLU A 18 -17.04 -22.68 1.05
C GLU A 18 -16.72 -21.75 -0.13
N VAL A 19 -17.72 -21.28 -0.88
CA VAL A 19 -17.54 -20.35 -2.00
C VAL A 19 -16.83 -19.08 -1.54
N THR A 20 -17.19 -18.52 -0.39
CA THR A 20 -16.56 -17.28 0.10
C THR A 20 -15.07 -17.40 0.41
N ARG A 21 -14.56 -18.61 0.68
CA ARG A 21 -13.12 -18.83 0.89
C ARG A 21 -12.30 -18.57 -0.37
N PHE A 22 -12.88 -18.82 -1.53
CA PHE A 22 -12.21 -18.66 -2.83
C PHE A 22 -12.29 -17.23 -3.40
N LEU A 23 -13.09 -16.35 -2.79
CA LEU A 23 -13.24 -14.98 -3.27
C LEU A 23 -12.01 -14.13 -2.95
N SER A 24 -11.65 -13.27 -3.90
CA SER A 24 -10.68 -12.20 -3.67
C SER A 24 -11.18 -11.27 -2.55
N THR A 25 -10.28 -10.55 -1.89
CA THR A 25 -10.66 -9.61 -0.82
C THR A 25 -11.66 -8.56 -1.30
N LYS A 26 -11.47 -8.05 -2.53
CA LYS A 26 -12.39 -7.08 -3.14
C LYS A 26 -13.77 -7.70 -3.38
N ASP A 27 -13.83 -8.89 -3.97
CA ASP A 27 -15.10 -9.55 -4.29
C ASP A 27 -15.83 -10.02 -3.02
N PHE A 28 -15.07 -10.47 -2.03
CA PHE A 28 -15.58 -10.84 -0.70
C PHE A 28 -16.24 -9.63 0.00
N ILE A 29 -15.56 -8.47 0.01
CA ILE A 29 -16.10 -7.24 0.59
C ILE A 29 -17.30 -6.76 -0.23
N ASN A 30 -17.21 -6.75 -1.56
CA ASN A 30 -18.31 -6.34 -2.42
C ASN A 30 -19.55 -7.22 -2.22
N LEU A 31 -19.39 -8.55 -2.20
CA LEU A 31 -20.47 -9.51 -1.98
C LEU A 31 -21.15 -9.31 -0.62
N SER A 32 -20.40 -8.91 0.42
CA SER A 32 -21.00 -8.57 1.72
C SER A 32 -21.93 -7.35 1.68
N MET A 33 -21.79 -6.51 0.64
CA MET A 33 -22.54 -5.26 0.47
C MET A 33 -23.61 -5.35 -0.63
N THR A 34 -23.68 -6.44 -1.41
CA THR A 34 -24.61 -6.56 -2.55
C THR A 34 -26.07 -6.70 -2.14
N SER A 35 -26.36 -7.27 -0.96
CA SER A 35 -27.74 -7.47 -0.49
C SER A 35 -27.86 -7.32 1.03
N LYS A 36 -29.06 -6.93 1.50
CA LYS A 36 -29.38 -6.86 2.93
C LYS A 36 -29.36 -8.25 3.59
N SER A 37 -29.60 -9.30 2.82
CA SER A 37 -29.54 -10.71 3.24
C SER A 37 -28.11 -11.24 3.40
N ASN A 38 -27.16 -10.73 2.61
CA ASN A 38 -25.76 -11.13 2.69
C ASN A 38 -25.00 -10.49 3.85
N SER A 39 -25.27 -9.23 4.17
CA SER A 39 -24.55 -8.54 5.25
C SER A 39 -24.56 -9.32 6.58
N PRO A 40 -25.70 -9.84 7.09
CA PRO A 40 -25.72 -10.70 8.28
C PRO A 40 -24.86 -11.95 8.14
N PHE A 41 -24.87 -12.61 6.97
CA PHE A 41 -24.07 -13.82 6.73
C PHE A 41 -22.57 -13.58 6.98
N PHE A 42 -22.04 -12.42 6.61
CA PHE A 42 -20.63 -12.07 6.86
C PHE A 42 -20.40 -11.50 8.26
N SER A 43 -21.34 -10.75 8.82
CA SER A 43 -21.13 -10.01 10.09
C SER A 43 -21.52 -10.76 11.36
N THR A 44 -22.45 -11.73 11.27
CA THR A 44 -22.95 -12.47 12.45
C THR A 44 -22.44 -13.90 12.54
N ASN A 45 -21.94 -14.46 11.43
CA ASN A 45 -21.33 -15.78 11.42
C ASN A 45 -20.00 -15.76 12.20
N GLN A 46 -19.89 -16.59 13.23
CA GLN A 46 -18.71 -16.66 14.09
C GLN A 46 -17.40 -16.98 13.35
N HIS A 47 -17.47 -17.73 12.25
CA HIS A 47 -16.30 -18.14 11.46
C HIS A 47 -15.94 -17.10 10.40
N LEU A 48 -16.93 -16.46 9.79
CA LEU A 48 -16.69 -15.48 8.71
C LEU A 48 -16.44 -14.08 9.23
N LYS A 49 -17.02 -13.70 10.39
CA LYS A 49 -16.86 -12.36 10.95
C LYS A 49 -15.40 -11.98 11.18
N PRO A 50 -14.54 -12.82 11.80
CA PRO A 50 -13.13 -12.47 11.97
C PRO A 50 -12.40 -12.32 10.64
N ILE A 51 -12.70 -13.18 9.66
CA ILE A 51 -12.11 -13.13 8.31
C ILE A 51 -12.54 -11.86 7.59
N TYR A 52 -13.82 -11.50 7.69
CA TYR A 52 -14.38 -10.30 7.09
C TYR A 52 -13.75 -9.03 7.67
N GLU A 53 -13.70 -8.90 9.00
CA GLU A 53 -13.11 -7.72 9.63
C GLU A 53 -11.60 -7.61 9.32
N ALA A 54 -10.87 -8.73 9.31
CA ALA A 54 -9.46 -8.74 8.93
C ALA A 54 -9.24 -8.35 7.47
N ARG A 55 -9.98 -8.93 6.53
CA ARG A 55 -9.89 -8.61 5.09
C ARG A 55 -10.28 -7.16 4.80
N LYS A 56 -11.33 -6.67 5.45
CA LYS A 56 -11.77 -5.27 5.36
C LYS A 56 -10.72 -4.31 5.90
N PHE A 57 -10.17 -4.63 7.07
CA PHE A 57 -9.08 -3.86 7.67
C PHE A 57 -7.85 -3.82 6.74
N LEU A 58 -7.37 -4.97 6.28
CA LEU A 58 -6.25 -5.09 5.35
C LEU A 58 -6.49 -4.29 4.07
N HIS A 59 -7.70 -4.36 3.50
CA HIS A 59 -8.05 -3.58 2.32
C HIS A 59 -7.88 -2.07 2.56
N HIS A 60 -8.36 -1.56 3.70
CA HIS A 60 -8.16 -0.14 4.03
C HIS A 60 -6.70 0.23 4.26
N VAL A 61 -5.90 -0.67 4.84
CA VAL A 61 -4.46 -0.49 5.02
C VAL A 61 -3.75 -0.39 3.67
N VAL A 62 -3.91 -1.36 2.76
CA VAL A 62 -3.22 -1.35 1.46
C VAL A 62 -3.65 -0.20 0.55
N CYS A 63 -4.86 0.35 0.78
CA CYS A 63 -5.35 1.53 0.07
C CYS A 63 -4.91 2.86 0.71
N GLY A 64 -4.20 2.85 1.84
CA GLY A 64 -3.78 4.08 2.52
C GLY A 64 -4.94 4.85 3.17
N ASN A 65 -6.02 4.18 3.57
CA ASN A 65 -7.21 4.81 4.17
C ASN A 65 -7.04 5.05 5.67
N HIS A 66 -6.08 5.90 6.02
CA HIS A 66 -5.62 6.18 7.39
C HIS A 66 -6.76 6.45 8.40
N GLU A 67 -7.72 7.29 8.05
CA GLU A 67 -8.83 7.64 8.95
C GLU A 67 -9.83 6.50 9.17
N VAL A 68 -10.00 5.62 8.18
CA VAL A 68 -10.85 4.43 8.33
C VAL A 68 -10.14 3.40 9.19
N VAL A 69 -8.85 3.19 8.96
CA VAL A 69 -7.99 2.30 9.77
C VAL A 69 -8.01 2.72 11.24
N ALA A 70 -7.79 4.00 11.55
CA ALA A 70 -7.83 4.52 12.92
C ALA A 70 -9.19 4.27 13.59
N LYS A 71 -10.31 4.52 12.89
CA LYS A 71 -11.66 4.25 13.41
C LYS A 71 -11.91 2.75 13.68
N MET A 72 -11.35 1.86 12.86
CA MET A 72 -11.46 0.41 13.08
C MET A 72 -10.65 -0.01 14.31
N LEU A 73 -9.43 0.50 14.47
CA LEU A 73 -8.55 0.14 15.59
C LEU A 73 -9.03 0.69 16.93
N ASN A 74 -9.62 1.89 16.97
CA ASN A 74 -10.25 2.42 18.18
C ASN A 74 -11.36 1.52 18.74
N LYS A 75 -11.99 0.70 17.89
CA LYS A 75 -12.99 -0.29 18.31
C LYS A 75 -12.38 -1.65 18.59
N THR A 76 -11.33 -2.01 17.86
CA THR A 76 -10.81 -3.38 17.81
C THR A 76 -9.31 -3.35 17.49
N PRO A 77 -8.44 -3.06 18.47
CA PRO A 77 -7.01 -2.90 18.24
C PRO A 77 -6.34 -4.15 17.68
N HIS A 78 -6.79 -5.35 18.07
CA HIS A 78 -6.19 -6.62 17.63
C HIS A 78 -6.25 -6.86 16.10
N LEU A 79 -7.07 -6.10 15.35
CA LEU A 79 -7.15 -6.19 13.88
C LEU A 79 -5.78 -5.98 13.21
N MET A 80 -4.90 -5.15 13.79
CA MET A 80 -3.57 -4.91 13.23
C MET A 80 -2.69 -6.17 13.21
N CYS A 81 -2.96 -7.13 14.09
CA CYS A 81 -2.22 -8.38 14.22
C CYS A 81 -2.78 -9.52 13.35
N ILE A 82 -4.05 -9.46 12.96
CA ILE A 82 -4.70 -10.56 12.23
C ILE A 82 -4.11 -10.63 10.82
N ARG A 83 -3.61 -11.80 10.47
CA ARG A 83 -3.15 -12.09 9.11
C ARG A 83 -4.30 -12.53 8.22
N GLY A 84 -4.24 -12.12 6.97
CA GLY A 84 -5.19 -12.53 5.95
C GLY A 84 -4.65 -12.35 4.55
N GLN A 85 -5.55 -12.55 3.59
CA GLN A 85 -5.27 -12.32 2.19
C GLN A 85 -5.69 -10.90 1.80
N VAL A 86 -4.88 -10.25 0.96
CA VAL A 86 -5.21 -8.95 0.37
C VAL A 86 -4.50 -8.79 -0.97
N ARG A 87 -5.13 -8.05 -1.88
CA ARG A 87 -4.46 -7.52 -3.08
C ARG A 87 -4.36 -6.01 -2.93
N ASP A 88 -3.17 -5.46 -3.09
CA ASP A 88 -2.95 -4.01 -3.02
C ASP A 88 -3.32 -3.30 -4.33
N LEU A 89 -3.18 -1.98 -4.35
CA LEU A 89 -3.55 -1.15 -5.50
C LEU A 89 -2.63 -1.36 -6.72
N SER A 90 -1.42 -1.88 -6.51
CA SER A 90 -0.45 -2.22 -7.57
C SER A 90 -0.61 -3.64 -8.12
N GLY A 91 -1.57 -4.42 -7.62
CA GLY A 91 -1.84 -5.78 -8.09
C GLY A 91 -1.00 -6.87 -7.44
N ARG A 92 -0.28 -6.57 -6.35
CA ARG A 92 0.42 -7.57 -5.53
C ARG A 92 -0.57 -8.30 -4.64
N THR A 93 -0.58 -9.63 -4.73
CA THR A 93 -1.39 -10.50 -3.88
C THR A 93 -0.55 -11.03 -2.74
N PHE A 94 -0.96 -10.71 -1.51
CA PHE A 94 -0.43 -11.25 -0.28
C PHE A 94 -1.43 -12.28 0.26
N THR A 95 -0.99 -13.51 0.49
CA THR A 95 -1.88 -14.61 0.92
C THR A 95 -2.02 -14.70 2.44
N ASN A 96 -1.02 -14.22 3.18
CA ASN A 96 -0.96 -14.32 4.64
C ASN A 96 -0.12 -13.18 5.24
N ILE A 97 -0.70 -12.00 5.35
CA ILE A 97 -0.05 -10.80 5.90
C ILE A 97 -0.98 -10.07 6.87
N SER A 98 -0.44 -9.50 7.94
CA SER A 98 -1.17 -8.55 8.81
C SER A 98 -1.11 -7.13 8.24
N GLY A 99 -2.00 -6.23 8.70
CA GLY A 99 -1.94 -4.84 8.27
C GLY A 99 -0.63 -4.17 8.71
N PHE A 100 -0.16 -4.51 9.91
CA PHE A 100 1.10 -4.00 10.43
C PHE A 100 2.31 -4.52 9.63
N GLU A 101 2.32 -5.81 9.28
CA GLU A 101 3.34 -6.43 8.41
C GLU A 101 3.38 -5.74 7.03
N TYR A 102 2.21 -5.44 6.44
CA TYR A 102 2.17 -4.69 5.18
C TYR A 102 2.76 -3.30 5.30
N CYS A 103 2.44 -2.55 6.37
CA CYS A 103 2.99 -1.19 6.55
C CYS A 103 4.52 -1.20 6.63
N MET A 104 5.09 -2.15 7.38
CA MET A 104 6.54 -2.31 7.49
C MET A 104 7.18 -2.67 6.16
N TRP A 105 6.59 -3.63 5.42
CA TRP A 105 7.06 -3.97 4.09
C TRP A 105 6.95 -2.77 3.14
N ALA A 106 5.85 -2.04 3.15
CA ALA A 106 5.66 -0.87 2.31
C ALA A 106 6.49 0.35 2.74
N LEU A 107 7.11 0.33 3.93
CA LEU A 107 7.72 1.49 4.57
C LEU A 107 6.75 2.66 4.85
N ASP A 108 5.46 2.34 5.08
CA ASP A 108 4.40 3.32 5.36
C ASP A 108 4.39 3.80 6.82
N LYS A 109 5.25 4.79 7.11
CA LYS A 109 5.40 5.38 8.44
C LYS A 109 4.10 5.89 9.02
N HIS A 110 3.38 6.69 8.25
CA HIS A 110 2.20 7.36 8.72
C HIS A 110 1.11 6.36 9.12
N MET A 111 0.98 5.27 8.37
CA MET A 111 0.03 4.21 8.71
C MET A 111 0.43 3.48 9.99
N TRP A 112 1.67 3.00 10.14
CA TRP A 112 2.04 2.28 11.37
C TRP A 112 2.02 3.18 12.61
N THR A 113 2.37 4.47 12.48
CA THR A 113 2.27 5.43 13.59
C THR A 113 0.80 5.57 14.03
N LYS A 114 -0.16 5.67 13.09
CA LYS A 114 -1.58 5.69 13.44
C LYS A 114 -2.06 4.39 14.08
N MET A 115 -1.53 3.23 13.65
CA MET A 115 -1.84 1.95 14.28
C MET A 115 -1.35 1.94 15.74
N LEU A 116 -0.09 2.34 15.98
CA LEU A 116 0.48 2.36 17.33
C LEU A 116 -0.19 3.38 18.25
N ALA A 117 -0.62 4.53 17.71
CA ALA A 117 -1.34 5.55 18.46
C ALA A 117 -2.70 5.08 19.00
N SER A 118 -3.27 4.00 18.45
CA SER A 118 -4.51 3.39 18.94
C SER A 118 -4.32 2.51 20.18
N LEU A 119 -3.09 2.33 20.67
CA LEU A 119 -2.77 1.55 21.87
C LEU A 119 -2.67 2.48 23.09
N HIS A 120 -3.49 2.25 24.11
CA HIS A 120 -3.61 3.07 25.32
C HIS A 120 -2.92 2.51 26.58
N LYS A 121 -1.94 1.60 26.43
CA LYS A 121 -1.13 0.99 27.51
C LYS A 121 -1.92 0.14 28.52
N THR A 122 -3.02 -0.46 28.09
CA THR A 122 -3.68 -1.53 28.84
C THR A 122 -2.88 -2.84 28.76
N LYS A 123 -3.17 -3.80 29.65
CA LYS A 123 -2.49 -5.11 29.65
C LYS A 123 -2.67 -5.86 28.33
N GLU A 124 -3.88 -5.82 27.76
CA GLU A 124 -4.20 -6.43 26.46
C GLU A 124 -3.40 -5.79 25.31
N GLU A 125 -3.20 -4.48 25.36
CA GLU A 125 -2.43 -3.77 24.33
C GLU A 125 -0.93 -4.00 24.42
N GLU A 126 -0.39 -4.30 25.63
CA GLU A 126 0.99 -4.77 25.76
C GLU A 126 1.19 -6.16 25.14
N GLU A 127 0.17 -7.04 25.22
CA GLU A 127 0.19 -8.33 24.51
C GLU A 127 0.15 -8.13 22.99
N ILE A 128 -0.66 -7.18 22.50
CA ILE A 128 -0.66 -6.76 21.09
C ILE A 128 0.74 -6.28 20.70
N LYS A 129 1.34 -5.39 21.48
CA LYS A 129 2.68 -4.84 21.21
C LYS A 129 3.75 -5.93 21.14
N ALA A 130 3.68 -6.96 21.99
CA ALA A 130 4.56 -8.11 21.91
C ALA A 130 4.40 -8.90 20.59
N VAL A 131 3.16 -9.06 20.09
CA VAL A 131 2.91 -9.65 18.76
C VAL A 131 3.48 -8.77 17.64
N LEU A 132 3.31 -7.45 17.72
CA LEU A 132 3.87 -6.50 16.74
C LEU A 132 5.40 -6.56 16.71
N TRP A 133 6.05 -6.68 17.87
CA TRP A 133 7.49 -6.88 17.98
C TRP A 133 7.94 -8.15 17.24
N THR A 134 7.25 -9.27 17.44
CA THR A 134 7.55 -10.51 16.70
C THR A 134 7.34 -10.36 15.19
N GLN A 135 6.30 -9.64 14.76
CA GLN A 135 6.06 -9.34 13.35
C GLN A 135 7.19 -8.48 12.76
N TYR A 136 7.65 -7.45 13.48
CA TYR A 136 8.77 -6.60 13.08
C TYR A 136 10.06 -7.41 12.88
N GLN A 137 10.43 -8.24 13.87
CA GLN A 137 11.64 -9.07 13.77
C GLN A 137 11.56 -10.03 12.58
N LYS A 138 10.40 -10.66 12.37
CA LYS A 138 10.18 -11.55 11.22
C LYS A 138 10.40 -10.83 9.89
N ILE A 139 9.86 -9.62 9.72
CA ILE A 139 10.04 -8.85 8.47
C ILE A 139 11.49 -8.41 8.29
N LYS A 140 12.14 -7.94 9.36
CA LYS A 140 13.55 -7.51 9.33
C LYS A 140 14.48 -8.65 8.89
N GLU A 141 14.19 -9.88 9.32
CA GLU A 141 15.00 -11.05 9.02
C GLU A 141 14.63 -11.70 7.67
N HIS A 142 13.34 -12.00 7.47
CA HIS A 142 12.86 -12.85 6.37
C HIS A 142 12.08 -12.09 5.28
N GLY A 143 11.57 -10.90 5.59
CA GLY A 143 10.70 -10.13 4.72
C GLY A 143 9.32 -10.74 4.51
N VAL A 144 8.70 -10.35 3.39
CA VAL A 144 7.33 -10.73 3.01
C VAL A 144 7.34 -11.28 1.59
N THR A 145 6.59 -12.36 1.38
CA THR A 145 6.36 -12.97 0.07
C THR A 145 5.03 -12.52 -0.52
N TYR A 146 5.03 -12.13 -1.78
CA TYR A 146 3.82 -11.83 -2.54
C TYR A 146 3.92 -12.29 -3.99
N THR A 147 2.76 -12.42 -4.62
CA THR A 147 2.63 -12.68 -6.06
C THR A 147 2.30 -11.37 -6.76
N LEU A 148 3.18 -10.89 -7.64
CA LEU A 148 2.90 -9.76 -8.52
C LEU A 148 2.34 -10.29 -9.84
N HIS A 149 1.12 -9.88 -10.19
CA HIS A 149 0.50 -10.26 -11.45
C HIS A 149 0.75 -9.16 -12.48
N GLY A 150 1.84 -9.27 -13.26
CA GLY A 150 2.14 -8.45 -14.45
C GLY A 150 1.82 -6.96 -14.35
N ALA A 151 2.82 -6.09 -14.17
CA ALA A 151 2.57 -4.66 -13.95
C ALA A 151 1.96 -3.96 -15.18
N THR A 152 2.63 -4.06 -16.33
CA THR A 152 2.14 -3.67 -17.65
C THR A 152 2.63 -4.65 -18.70
N LYS A 153 2.17 -4.51 -19.96
CA LYS A 153 2.69 -5.30 -21.09
C LYS A 153 4.21 -5.12 -21.30
N HIS A 154 4.75 -3.97 -20.90
CA HIS A 154 6.12 -3.56 -21.21
C HIS A 154 7.04 -3.51 -19.99
N TYR A 155 6.48 -3.52 -18.79
CA TYR A 155 7.21 -3.44 -17.53
C TYR A 155 6.77 -4.56 -16.60
N MET A 156 7.71 -5.45 -16.25
CA MET A 156 7.45 -6.66 -15.44
C MET A 156 6.15 -7.40 -15.86
N PRO A 157 6.04 -7.88 -17.11
CA PRO A 157 4.80 -8.46 -17.65
C PRO A 157 4.47 -9.84 -17.07
N GLU A 158 5.45 -10.53 -16.50
CA GLU A 158 5.29 -11.88 -15.99
C GLU A 158 4.70 -11.90 -14.59
N THR A 159 3.98 -12.99 -14.26
CA THR A 159 3.59 -13.24 -12.88
C THR A 159 4.79 -13.79 -12.12
N ILE A 160 5.23 -13.07 -11.09
CA ILE A 160 6.38 -13.47 -10.28
C ILE A 160 6.00 -13.60 -8.81
N ASN A 161 6.67 -14.52 -8.12
CA ASN A 161 6.67 -14.58 -6.66
C ASN A 161 7.95 -13.91 -6.16
N LYS A 162 7.82 -12.81 -5.42
CA LYS A 162 8.96 -12.06 -4.85
C LYS A 162 8.91 -12.15 -3.34
N THR A 163 10.08 -12.32 -2.73
CA THR A 163 10.27 -12.17 -1.28
C THR A 163 11.27 -11.04 -1.07
N GLU A 164 10.85 -10.01 -0.34
CA GLU A 164 11.70 -8.85 -0.04
C GLU A 164 11.39 -8.30 1.35
N LYS A 165 12.38 -7.68 1.99
CA LYS A 165 12.27 -7.16 3.36
C LYS A 165 11.36 -5.95 3.44
N HIS A 166 11.48 -5.08 2.45
CA HIS A 166 10.62 -3.94 2.22
C HIS A 166 10.47 -3.73 0.72
N PHE A 167 9.57 -2.84 0.32
CA PHE A 167 9.41 -2.41 -1.05
C PHE A 167 10.75 -1.91 -1.60
N ASP A 168 11.10 -2.45 -2.76
CA ASP A 168 12.39 -2.23 -3.42
C ASP A 168 12.37 -0.92 -4.22
N PHE A 169 12.59 0.21 -3.53
CA PHE A 169 12.68 1.52 -4.16
C PHE A 169 13.83 1.60 -5.17
N GLU A 170 14.98 1.01 -4.82
CA GLU A 170 16.21 1.04 -5.62
C GLU A 170 16.03 0.33 -6.96
N GLY A 171 15.60 -0.94 -6.94
CA GLY A 171 15.40 -1.77 -8.12
C GLY A 171 14.13 -1.45 -8.93
N THR A 172 13.25 -0.62 -8.37
CA THR A 172 12.01 -0.18 -9.04
C THR A 172 12.15 1.27 -9.51
N ILE A 173 11.61 2.24 -8.77
CA ILE A 173 11.44 3.61 -9.27
C ILE A 173 12.75 4.40 -9.36
N ILE A 174 13.70 4.20 -8.44
CA ILE A 174 14.99 4.93 -8.44
C ILE A 174 15.81 4.53 -9.66
N LYS A 175 15.92 3.22 -9.95
CA LYS A 175 16.60 2.71 -11.14
C LYS A 175 16.00 3.30 -12.42
N GLU A 176 14.68 3.21 -12.60
CA GLU A 176 14.06 3.67 -13.85
C GLU A 176 14.19 5.20 -14.04
N LEU A 177 14.07 5.97 -12.95
CA LEU A 177 14.30 7.42 -12.97
C LEU A 177 15.76 7.75 -13.30
N GLN A 178 16.73 7.04 -12.71
CA GLN A 178 18.15 7.21 -13.00
C GLN A 178 18.46 6.88 -14.47
N GLU A 179 17.96 5.75 -14.98
CA GLU A 179 18.15 5.33 -16.36
C GLU A 179 17.56 6.35 -17.36
N TYR A 180 16.41 6.94 -17.03
CA TYR A 180 15.86 8.04 -17.81
C TYR A 180 16.72 9.32 -17.72
N VAL A 181 17.22 9.67 -16.53
CA VAL A 181 18.10 10.84 -16.34
C VAL A 181 19.39 10.72 -17.15
N ASP A 182 19.93 9.51 -17.25
CA ASP A 182 21.17 9.22 -17.96
C ASP A 182 20.96 9.21 -19.49
N ASN A 183 19.90 8.54 -19.96
CA ASN A 183 19.71 8.25 -21.39
C ASN A 183 18.72 9.17 -22.12
N ARG A 184 17.79 9.80 -21.39
CA ARG A 184 16.76 10.72 -21.93
C ARG A 184 15.88 10.10 -23.02
N ASP A 185 15.57 8.81 -22.90
CA ASP A 185 14.72 8.11 -23.86
C ASP A 185 13.23 8.22 -23.48
N ASP A 186 12.39 8.60 -24.44
CA ASP A 186 10.95 8.78 -24.21
C ASP A 186 10.23 7.44 -23.95
N ASN A 187 10.70 6.32 -24.50
CA ASN A 187 10.15 5.01 -24.14
C ASN A 187 10.52 4.64 -22.71
N GLN A 188 11.73 4.99 -22.27
CA GLN A 188 12.17 4.79 -20.91
C GLN A 188 11.33 5.61 -19.93
N TRP A 189 10.97 6.84 -20.29
CA TRP A 189 10.00 7.63 -19.52
C TRP A 189 8.64 6.93 -19.43
N GLN A 190 8.02 6.66 -20.58
CA GLN A 190 6.65 6.16 -20.63
C GLN A 190 6.49 4.75 -20.05
N LYS A 191 7.40 3.84 -20.40
CA LYS A 191 7.29 2.40 -20.09
C LYS A 191 8.13 2.01 -18.88
N GLY A 192 9.33 2.55 -18.74
CA GLY A 192 10.20 2.32 -17.59
C GLY A 192 9.66 3.03 -16.35
N VAL A 193 9.78 4.36 -16.31
CA VAL A 193 9.33 5.16 -15.16
C VAL A 193 7.84 4.99 -14.90
N GLY A 194 7.00 5.10 -15.93
CA GLY A 194 5.55 4.93 -15.79
C GLY A 194 5.17 3.52 -15.31
N GLY A 195 5.90 2.49 -15.77
CA GLY A 195 5.71 1.11 -15.33
C GLY A 195 6.06 0.92 -13.85
N ALA A 196 7.21 1.47 -13.43
CA ALA A 196 7.62 1.48 -12.02
C ALA A 196 6.64 2.27 -11.12
N GLN A 197 6.10 3.38 -11.61
CA GLN A 197 5.11 4.19 -10.90
C GLN A 197 3.81 3.44 -10.56
N ARG A 198 3.41 2.50 -11.43
CA ARG A 198 2.25 1.63 -11.19
C ARG A 198 2.46 0.66 -10.02
N LEU A 199 3.71 0.35 -9.70
CA LEU A 199 4.11 -0.54 -8.62
C LEU A 199 4.26 0.17 -7.27
N LEU A 200 4.08 1.50 -7.20
CA LEU A 200 4.27 2.23 -5.96
C LEU A 200 3.21 1.89 -4.91
N PRO A 201 3.61 1.62 -3.65
CA PRO A 201 2.68 1.55 -2.54
C PRO A 201 1.87 2.85 -2.38
N ALA A 202 0.65 2.75 -1.84
CA ALA A 202 -0.29 3.87 -1.74
C ALA A 202 0.30 5.12 -1.06
N HIS A 203 1.13 4.96 -0.03
CA HIS A 203 1.73 6.09 0.67
C HIS A 203 2.75 6.86 -0.19
N VAL A 204 3.48 6.18 -1.09
CA VAL A 204 4.40 6.86 -2.02
C VAL A 204 3.60 7.64 -3.05
N VAL A 205 2.48 7.07 -3.53
CA VAL A 205 1.53 7.78 -4.40
C VAL A 205 0.95 9.01 -3.69
N ASP A 206 0.74 8.93 -2.38
CA ASP A 206 0.31 10.09 -1.59
C ASP A 206 1.35 11.22 -1.59
N GLU A 207 2.63 10.91 -1.55
CA GLU A 207 3.70 11.92 -1.68
C GLU A 207 3.69 12.56 -3.08
N TYR A 208 3.56 11.75 -4.14
CA TYR A 208 3.41 12.24 -5.52
C TYR A 208 2.20 13.17 -5.68
N CYS A 209 1.05 12.77 -5.14
CA CYS A 209 -0.23 13.47 -5.30
C CYS A 209 -0.52 14.48 -4.19
N SER A 210 0.47 14.80 -3.36
CA SER A 210 0.33 15.77 -2.28
C SER A 210 0.15 17.19 -2.81
N ASP A 211 -0.56 18.02 -2.06
CA ASP A 211 -0.79 19.43 -2.41
C ASP A 211 0.52 20.25 -2.45
N THR A 212 1.56 19.75 -1.76
CA THR A 212 2.91 20.32 -1.72
C THR A 212 3.88 19.68 -2.72
N GLY A 213 3.50 18.56 -3.35
CA GLY A 213 4.30 17.77 -4.28
C GLY A 213 5.55 17.10 -3.67
N LEU A 214 6.19 16.22 -4.44
CA LEU A 214 7.57 15.75 -4.22
C LEU A 214 8.59 16.87 -4.46
N CYS A 215 8.24 17.79 -5.36
CA CYS A 215 9.01 19.00 -5.57
C CYS A 215 8.62 19.99 -4.47
N GLY A 216 9.45 20.06 -3.44
CA GLY A 216 9.41 21.15 -2.46
C GLY A 216 9.57 22.47 -3.20
N ARG A 217 8.46 23.09 -3.60
CA ARG A 217 8.48 24.43 -4.19
C ARG A 217 8.79 25.40 -3.07
N SER A 218 10.05 25.52 -2.76
CA SER A 218 10.52 26.56 -1.90
C SER A 218 11.99 26.77 -2.22
N LEU A 219 12.43 28.00 -2.07
CA LEU A 219 13.83 28.38 -2.02
C LEU A 219 14.60 27.69 -0.84
N TRP A 220 14.12 26.54 -0.31
CA TRP A 220 14.47 25.92 0.97
C TRP A 220 14.77 24.40 0.93
N GLY A 221 14.85 23.75 -0.23
CA GLY A 221 15.39 22.38 -0.37
C GLY A 221 14.38 21.22 -0.46
N LEU A 222 14.89 19.99 -0.44
CA LEU A 222 14.12 18.74 -0.57
C LEU A 222 13.14 18.55 0.60
N PRO A 223 11.98 17.87 0.41
CA PRO A 223 11.04 17.58 1.48
C PRO A 223 11.68 16.73 2.59
N ASP A 224 11.27 16.95 3.85
CA ASP A 224 11.75 16.16 4.99
C ASP A 224 10.88 14.93 5.32
N PHE A 225 9.74 14.79 4.63
CA PHE A 225 8.76 13.70 4.74
C PHE A 225 8.30 13.39 6.18
N LYS A 226 8.33 14.40 7.07
CA LYS A 226 7.92 14.22 8.47
C LYS A 226 6.42 14.22 8.64
N GLU A 227 5.71 15.08 7.91
CA GLU A 227 4.27 15.25 8.02
C GLU A 227 3.52 14.44 6.98
N GLN A 228 2.35 13.93 7.36
CA GLN A 228 1.45 13.29 6.41
C GLN A 228 0.68 14.37 5.65
N HIS A 229 0.88 14.45 4.33
CA HIS A 229 0.11 15.33 3.48
C HIS A 229 -1.26 14.75 3.09
N LYS A 230 -2.21 15.64 2.80
CA LYS A 230 -3.46 15.23 2.16
C LYS A 230 -3.16 14.88 0.71
N SER A 231 -3.71 13.76 0.27
CA SER A 231 -3.58 13.29 -1.11
C SER A 231 -4.94 12.81 -1.60
N SER A 232 -5.24 13.20 -2.84
CA SER A 232 -6.39 12.70 -3.59
C SER A 232 -6.08 11.37 -4.30
N LYS A 233 -4.81 10.95 -4.38
CA LYS A 233 -4.32 9.88 -5.27
C LYS A 233 -4.76 10.08 -6.72
N GLU A 234 -4.93 11.35 -7.11
CA GLU A 234 -5.30 11.78 -8.44
C GLU A 234 -4.18 12.63 -9.03
N PHE A 235 -3.94 12.45 -10.32
CA PHE A 235 -3.03 13.25 -11.10
C PHE A 235 -3.81 14.00 -12.18
N TYR A 236 -3.29 15.13 -12.65
CA TYR A 236 -3.90 15.90 -13.72
C TYR A 236 -3.43 15.39 -15.08
N SER A 237 -4.38 14.98 -15.93
CA SER A 237 -4.13 14.50 -17.27
C SER A 237 -4.41 15.60 -18.29
N TRP A 238 -3.38 16.11 -18.96
CA TRP A 238 -3.53 17.07 -20.05
C TRP A 238 -4.26 16.48 -21.25
N LYS A 239 -4.19 15.14 -21.43
CA LYS A 239 -4.87 14.43 -22.51
C LYS A 239 -6.40 14.54 -22.37
N SER A 240 -6.92 14.44 -21.16
CA SER A 240 -8.35 14.48 -20.87
C SER A 240 -8.80 15.79 -20.18
N ASN A 241 -7.87 16.70 -19.91
CA ASN A 241 -8.09 17.98 -19.23
C ASN A 241 -8.85 17.83 -17.90
N ARG A 242 -8.55 16.79 -17.12
CA ARG A 242 -9.19 16.49 -15.84
C ARG A 242 -8.25 15.74 -14.90
N LEU A 243 -8.69 15.63 -13.64
CA LEU A 243 -8.06 14.76 -12.66
C LEU A 243 -8.44 13.31 -12.96
N GLU A 244 -7.44 12.43 -12.91
CA GLU A 244 -7.60 10.99 -13.11
C GLU A 244 -6.98 10.24 -11.93
N PRO A 245 -7.61 9.14 -11.49
CA PRO A 245 -7.09 8.35 -10.38
C PRO A 245 -5.80 7.63 -10.79
N TRP A 246 -4.79 7.63 -9.91
CA TRP A 246 -3.53 6.91 -10.11
C TRP A 246 -3.76 5.43 -10.42
N PHE A 247 -4.65 4.80 -9.65
CA PHE A 247 -5.00 3.38 -9.75
C PHE A 247 -6.28 3.14 -10.57
N GLY A 248 -6.50 3.95 -11.62
CA GLY A 248 -7.66 3.82 -12.50
C GLY A 248 -7.66 2.51 -13.31
N PRO A 249 -8.81 1.84 -13.48
CA PRO A 249 -8.91 0.58 -14.26
C PRO A 249 -8.62 0.77 -15.75
N VAL A 250 -8.73 2.00 -16.25
CA VAL A 250 -8.48 2.40 -17.64
C VAL A 250 -7.21 3.26 -17.78
N SER A 251 -6.39 3.34 -16.74
CA SER A 251 -5.15 4.12 -16.78
C SER A 251 -4.11 3.44 -17.67
N THR A 252 -3.59 4.19 -18.66
CA THR A 252 -2.45 3.77 -19.50
C THR A 252 -1.10 4.22 -18.93
N LEU A 253 -1.05 4.47 -17.61
CA LEU A 253 0.19 4.72 -16.86
C LEU A 253 1.13 3.52 -17.02
N GLY A 254 2.34 3.79 -17.50
CA GLY A 254 3.34 2.75 -17.82
C GLY A 254 3.19 2.14 -19.22
N GLU A 255 2.27 2.65 -20.03
CA GLU A 255 2.09 2.26 -21.44
C GLU A 255 2.36 3.46 -22.36
N ASP A 256 1.66 4.57 -22.14
CA ASP A 256 1.71 5.76 -23.00
C ASP A 256 2.22 7.03 -22.29
N PHE A 257 2.45 6.95 -20.98
CA PHE A 257 2.91 8.07 -20.18
C PHE A 257 3.47 7.64 -18.82
N ALA A 258 4.27 8.54 -18.24
CA ALA A 258 4.58 8.58 -16.83
C ALA A 258 4.12 9.91 -16.23
N ILE A 259 4.13 9.95 -14.90
CA ILE A 259 3.70 11.11 -14.12
C ILE A 259 4.96 11.78 -13.60
N TYR A 260 5.03 13.11 -13.68
CA TYR A 260 6.09 13.87 -13.03
C TYR A 260 5.47 14.82 -12.02
N ASN A 261 6.25 15.18 -11.00
CA ASN A 261 5.91 16.31 -10.17
C ASN A 261 6.53 17.59 -10.77
N GLY A 262 5.69 18.48 -11.30
CA GLY A 262 6.15 19.71 -11.94
C GLY A 262 6.18 20.87 -10.96
N GLY A 263 7.30 21.61 -10.88
CA GLY A 263 7.40 22.86 -10.13
C GLY A 263 6.36 23.91 -10.59
N GLY A 264 5.21 23.95 -9.95
CA GLY A 264 4.00 24.61 -10.45
C GLY A 264 2.87 24.56 -9.42
N THR A 265 1.88 25.44 -9.50
CA THR A 265 0.59 25.30 -8.77
C THR A 265 -0.24 24.09 -9.24
N THR A 266 0.38 23.14 -9.94
CA THR A 266 -0.24 22.00 -10.59
C THR A 266 0.25 20.73 -9.92
N ARG A 267 -0.71 19.96 -9.40
CA ARG A 267 -0.59 18.56 -8.94
C ARG A 267 0.23 17.70 -9.93
N ALA A 268 0.66 16.51 -9.48
CA ALA A 268 1.26 15.48 -10.33
C ALA A 268 0.57 15.43 -11.70
N ALA A 269 1.34 15.48 -12.80
CA ALA A 269 0.79 15.67 -14.13
C ALA A 269 1.33 14.65 -15.13
N VAL A 270 0.52 14.32 -16.13
CA VAL A 270 0.90 13.43 -17.23
C VAL A 270 1.90 14.13 -18.14
N SER A 271 2.95 13.41 -18.53
CA SER A 271 3.87 13.82 -19.59
C SER A 271 4.07 12.65 -20.57
N VAL A 272 3.83 12.90 -21.86
CA VAL A 272 4.12 11.95 -22.95
C VAL A 272 5.59 12.04 -23.36
N THR A 273 6.10 13.25 -23.36
CA THR A 273 7.51 13.65 -23.35
C THR A 273 7.55 14.89 -22.47
N PHE A 274 8.62 15.15 -21.67
CA PHE A 274 8.90 16.35 -20.81
C PHE A 274 9.18 16.02 -19.32
N PRO A 275 9.83 16.89 -18.50
CA PRO A 275 10.74 18.03 -18.76
C PRO A 275 12.14 17.85 -18.09
N ARG A 276 13.19 18.49 -18.62
CA ARG A 276 14.60 18.32 -18.17
C ARG A 276 14.87 18.51 -16.66
N GLY A 277 14.05 19.27 -15.93
CA GLY A 277 14.26 19.59 -14.49
C GLY A 277 13.51 18.67 -13.52
N GLY A 278 12.24 18.36 -13.78
CA GLY A 278 11.37 17.67 -12.80
C GLY A 278 11.80 16.23 -12.47
N THR A 279 12.39 15.50 -13.41
CA THR A 279 12.82 14.11 -13.15
C THR A 279 14.05 13.97 -12.27
N LEU A 280 14.96 14.96 -12.29
CA LEU A 280 16.09 14.95 -11.36
C LEU A 280 15.59 15.24 -9.95
N GLU A 281 14.67 16.18 -9.82
CA GLU A 281 14.01 16.51 -8.54
C GLU A 281 13.20 15.32 -8.01
N ASP A 282 12.42 14.63 -8.85
CA ASP A 282 11.68 13.42 -8.46
C ASP A 282 12.63 12.30 -8.02
N LEU A 283 13.76 12.11 -8.72
CA LEU A 283 14.78 11.12 -8.35
C LEU A 283 15.39 11.43 -6.98
N ASP A 284 15.80 12.68 -6.76
CA ASP A 284 16.39 13.11 -5.49
C ASP A 284 15.36 13.03 -4.34
N ALA A 285 14.12 13.45 -4.58
CA ALA A 285 13.04 13.36 -3.60
C ALA A 285 12.72 11.92 -3.22
N ILE A 286 12.67 10.99 -4.18
CA ILE A 286 12.42 9.57 -3.91
C ILE A 286 13.59 8.91 -3.18
N LYS A 287 14.84 9.29 -3.50
CA LYS A 287 16.02 8.84 -2.73
C LYS A 287 15.93 9.29 -1.27
N VAL A 288 15.57 10.56 -1.03
CA VAL A 288 15.39 11.09 0.34
C VAL A 288 14.22 10.41 1.04
N LEU A 289 13.08 10.22 0.37
CA LEU A 289 11.94 9.49 0.93
C LEU A 289 12.37 8.09 1.37
N TYR A 290 13.07 7.35 0.51
CA TYR A 290 13.55 6.01 0.82
C TYR A 290 14.49 6.00 2.03
N GLU A 291 15.45 6.93 2.08
CA GLU A 291 16.37 7.07 3.22
C GLU A 291 15.61 7.36 4.53
N VAL A 292 14.72 8.35 4.51
CA VAL A 292 13.92 8.74 5.69
C VAL A 292 13.05 7.58 6.17
N ARG A 293 12.35 6.89 5.26
CA ARG A 293 11.47 5.77 5.62
C ARG A 293 12.24 4.54 6.12
N THR A 294 13.43 4.31 5.59
CA THR A 294 14.34 3.25 6.10
C THR A 294 14.80 3.58 7.52
N ASN A 295 15.20 4.82 7.78
CA ASN A 295 15.57 5.27 9.13
C ASN A 295 14.39 5.20 10.11
N ASP A 296 13.19 5.57 9.67
CA ASP A 296 11.96 5.45 10.47
C ASP A 296 11.67 3.98 10.82
N PHE A 297 11.86 3.05 9.87
CA PHE A 297 11.71 1.63 10.11
C PHE A 297 12.72 1.09 11.13
N LEU A 298 13.97 1.56 11.10
CA LEU A 298 14.97 1.18 12.10
C LEU A 298 14.62 1.75 13.49
N ALA A 299 14.12 2.99 13.54
CA ALA A 299 13.70 3.63 14.79
C ALA A 299 12.49 2.94 15.44
N LEU A 300 11.58 2.37 14.63
CA LEU A 300 10.41 1.61 15.08
C LEU A 300 10.78 0.46 16.05
N GLU A 301 11.98 -0.08 15.95
CA GLU A 301 12.48 -1.09 16.89
C GLU A 301 12.41 -0.60 18.34
N ASN A 302 12.82 0.64 18.60
CA ASN A 302 12.78 1.20 19.94
C ASN A 302 11.35 1.43 20.43
N ASP A 303 10.44 1.80 19.53
CA ASP A 303 9.04 2.03 19.85
C ASP A 303 8.32 0.73 20.22
N LEU A 304 8.67 -0.38 19.56
CA LEU A 304 8.06 -1.69 19.76
C LEU A 304 8.69 -2.50 20.89
N LYS A 305 9.95 -2.22 21.27
CA LYS A 305 10.67 -2.99 22.27
C LYS A 305 9.84 -3.10 23.58
N PRO A 306 9.49 -4.32 24.03
CA PRO A 306 8.69 -4.49 25.23
C PRO A 306 9.42 -3.95 26.46
N CYS A 307 8.71 -3.24 27.35
CA CYS A 307 9.26 -2.72 28.61
C CYS A 307 9.74 -3.83 29.58
N LYS A 308 9.39 -5.10 29.32
CA LYS A 308 9.70 -6.26 30.15
C LYS A 308 10.59 -7.30 29.45
N LEU A 309 11.50 -6.87 28.58
CA LEU A 309 12.64 -7.72 28.24
C LEU A 309 13.56 -7.79 29.46
N ALA A 310 13.24 -8.68 30.41
CA ALA A 310 14.25 -9.17 31.33
C ALA A 310 15.38 -9.74 30.47
N GLU A 311 16.61 -9.26 30.68
CA GLU A 311 17.82 -9.51 29.88
C GLU A 311 18.27 -10.98 29.80
N ASN A 312 17.43 -11.96 30.15
CA ASN A 312 17.82 -13.36 30.38
C ASN A 312 17.02 -14.40 29.60
N GLN A 313 16.48 -14.08 28.43
CA GLN A 313 16.01 -15.12 27.52
C GLN A 313 16.44 -14.75 26.11
N TYR A 314 17.59 -15.29 25.68
CA TYR A 314 17.82 -16.01 24.43
C TYR A 314 19.34 -16.31 24.31
N LYS A 315 19.74 -17.47 24.87
CA LYS A 315 20.79 -18.29 24.27
C LYS A 315 20.07 -19.37 23.48
N TYR A 316 20.13 -19.30 22.16
CA TYR A 316 20.08 -20.43 21.24
C TYR A 316 21.07 -20.16 20.12
#